data_AF-A0A2N6D3D1-F1
#
_entry.id   AF-A0A2N6D3D1-F1
#
_cell.length_a   1.000
_cell.length_b   1.000
_cell.length_c   1.000
_cell.angle_alpha   90.00
_cell.angle_beta   90.00
_cell.angle_gamma   90.00
#
_symmetry.space_group_name_H-M   'P 1'
#
loop_
_entity.id
_entity.type
_entity.pdbx_description
1 polymer ?
#
loop_
_entity_poly.entity_id
_entity_poly.type
_entity_poly.pdbx_seq_one_letter_code
_entity_poly.pdbx_strand_id
1 'polypeptide(L)'
;MKIRILYSFLLLFLLPALCFANEAEIKGLLKSLTTIDSYGASSIMGMVGDESSMFEERVVGRIMVKSEISDEIKFHIHYENSFSKGEYLSAVEALHGRTANINLLTRNPPKDSTQFFSLTQEYVDDSGEEAYHRLDRLYVEYSDVDYNIRFGRQALTWGGGKVFNPIDIMNPFAPTDVVRDYKNGSDMVTLQAYTELVSDLQIAIVPRRNVRTSELEYDESSASMKLRNSYGDTDAEIVFGSHYGEAFVGGGVAGILSDAVVRSDFILSDGENRRYFSAVANIDYSWLTFDNNTYGYFELYYNNLGVNSIDEVSRDEELLQKLTRGDFYMRDRYYMATGFQYEAHPLINLYTSIIFNIKDYSYILQPRLEWNFRSNMRILLGVDLPEGNLGSEFGGFTDASTGRVIAPAKKVYGQVTIYF
;
A
#
# COMPACT_ATOMS: atom_id res chain seq x y z
N MET A 1 10.61 -2.10 -30.51
CA MET A 1 10.16 -3.51 -30.68
C MET A 1 9.40 -4.06 -29.47
N LYS A 2 9.73 -3.67 -28.22
CA LYS A 2 9.07 -4.20 -26.99
C LYS A 2 7.62 -3.74 -26.76
N ILE A 3 7.23 -2.53 -27.18
CA ILE A 3 5.86 -2.00 -26.99
C ILE A 3 4.78 -2.83 -27.73
N ARG A 4 5.10 -3.45 -28.87
CA ARG A 4 4.12 -4.23 -29.66
C ARG A 4 3.69 -5.55 -28.98
N ILE A 5 4.53 -6.11 -28.09
CA ILE A 5 4.30 -7.43 -27.49
C ILE A 5 3.14 -7.38 -26.49
N LEU A 6 3.02 -6.31 -25.70
CA LEU A 6 1.94 -6.23 -24.71
C LEU A 6 0.58 -5.83 -25.29
N TYR A 7 0.50 -4.97 -26.33
CA TYR A 7 -0.78 -4.71 -27.01
C TYR A 7 -1.37 -5.98 -27.63
N SER A 8 -0.50 -6.86 -28.13
CA SER A 8 -0.89 -8.17 -28.65
C SER A 8 -1.39 -9.08 -27.52
N PHE A 9 -0.78 -9.00 -26.34
CA PHE A 9 -1.19 -9.71 -25.12
C PHE A 9 -2.52 -9.20 -24.56
N LEU A 10 -2.71 -7.88 -24.50
CA LEU A 10 -3.96 -7.25 -24.09
C LEU A 10 -5.13 -7.75 -24.94
N LEU A 11 -4.97 -7.73 -26.27
CA LEU A 11 -5.95 -8.29 -27.21
C LEU A 11 -6.15 -9.81 -27.02
N LEU A 12 -5.08 -10.56 -26.73
CA LEU A 12 -5.12 -12.00 -26.51
C LEU A 12 -5.97 -12.39 -25.28
N PHE A 13 -6.03 -11.55 -24.24
CA PHE A 13 -6.81 -11.85 -23.03
C PHE A 13 -8.18 -11.15 -23.02
N LEU A 14 -8.29 -9.94 -23.56
CA LEU A 14 -9.58 -9.24 -23.61
C LEU A 14 -10.56 -9.88 -24.60
N LEU A 15 -10.11 -10.30 -25.79
CA LEU A 15 -11.02 -10.85 -26.80
C LEU A 15 -11.68 -12.17 -26.35
N PRO A 16 -10.95 -13.17 -25.82
CA PRO A 16 -11.60 -14.38 -25.31
C PRO A 16 -12.49 -14.10 -24.09
N ALA A 17 -12.04 -13.23 -23.19
CA ALA A 17 -12.83 -12.86 -22.01
C ALA A 17 -14.18 -12.23 -22.37
N LEU A 18 -14.26 -11.49 -23.48
CA LEU A 18 -15.51 -10.89 -23.92
C LEU A 18 -16.32 -11.82 -24.85
N CYS A 19 -15.66 -12.58 -25.71
CA CYS A 19 -16.33 -13.44 -26.70
C CYS A 19 -16.96 -14.70 -26.10
N PHE A 20 -16.42 -15.24 -24.99
CA PHE A 20 -16.91 -16.47 -24.37
C PHE A 20 -17.70 -16.24 -23.08
N ALA A 21 -17.92 -14.98 -22.68
CA ALA A 21 -18.67 -14.67 -21.47
C ALA A 21 -20.18 -14.62 -21.73
N ASN A 22 -20.95 -15.12 -20.76
CA ASN A 22 -22.40 -14.92 -20.73
C ASN A 22 -22.73 -13.46 -20.41
N GLU A 23 -21.96 -12.85 -19.50
CA GLU A 23 -22.06 -11.45 -19.13
C GLU A 23 -20.66 -10.85 -18.94
N ALA A 24 -20.48 -9.60 -19.36
CA ALA A 24 -19.24 -8.87 -19.15
C ALA A 24 -19.50 -7.44 -18.69
N GLU A 25 -18.82 -7.05 -17.62
CA GLU A 25 -18.82 -5.70 -17.08
C GLU A 25 -17.48 -5.04 -17.39
N ILE A 26 -17.53 -3.84 -17.98
CA ILE A 26 -16.36 -3.01 -18.23
C ILE A 26 -16.54 -1.70 -17.47
N LYS A 27 -15.56 -1.38 -16.63
CA LYS A 27 -15.44 -0.10 -15.94
C LYS A 27 -14.08 0.51 -16.22
N GLY A 28 -13.98 1.83 -16.13
CA GLY A 28 -12.71 2.51 -16.27
C GLY A 28 -12.58 3.73 -15.39
N LEU A 29 -11.34 4.19 -15.27
CA LEU A 29 -11.04 5.50 -14.73
C LEU A 29 -9.86 6.14 -15.44
N LEU A 30 -9.89 7.47 -15.45
CA LEU A 30 -8.75 8.32 -15.74
C LEU A 30 -8.46 9.17 -14.51
N LYS A 31 -7.19 9.24 -14.12
CA LYS A 31 -6.74 9.98 -12.94
C LYS A 31 -5.57 10.87 -13.33
N SER A 32 -5.59 12.10 -12.86
CA SER A 32 -4.44 13.02 -12.85
C SER A 32 -4.15 13.36 -11.40
N LEU A 33 -2.88 13.25 -11.01
CA LEU A 33 -2.36 13.55 -9.68
C LEU A 33 -1.19 14.51 -9.85
N THR A 34 -1.35 15.70 -9.31
CA THR A 34 -0.31 16.71 -9.21
C THR A 34 0.23 16.73 -7.79
N THR A 35 1.54 16.73 -7.62
CA THR A 35 2.21 16.90 -6.33
C THR A 35 3.28 17.97 -6.40
N ILE A 36 3.37 18.77 -5.34
CA ILE A 36 4.44 19.74 -5.11
C ILE A 36 5.10 19.36 -3.79
N ASP A 37 6.34 18.89 -3.86
CA ASP A 37 7.15 18.48 -2.71
C ASP A 37 8.14 19.60 -2.35
N SER A 38 8.11 20.10 -1.13
CA SER A 38 9.05 21.11 -0.64
C SER A 38 10.00 20.54 0.39
N TYR A 39 11.29 20.85 0.21
CA TYR A 39 12.39 20.37 1.04
C TYR A 39 13.12 21.54 1.71
N GLY A 40 13.65 21.31 2.92
CA GLY A 40 14.50 22.28 3.60
C GLY A 40 15.85 22.48 2.91
N ALA A 41 16.51 23.62 3.13
CA ALA A 41 17.78 23.97 2.47
C ALA A 41 18.94 23.00 2.74
N SER A 42 18.90 22.28 3.88
CA SER A 42 19.88 21.25 4.23
C SER A 42 19.57 19.88 3.60
N SER A 43 18.45 19.74 2.90
CA SER A 43 18.04 18.49 2.26
C SER A 43 19.05 18.03 1.23
N ILE A 44 19.17 16.72 1.09
CA ILE A 44 19.94 16.08 0.02
C ILE A 44 19.40 16.43 -1.37
N MET A 45 18.10 16.73 -1.48
CA MET A 45 17.48 17.19 -2.74
C MET A 45 18.10 18.49 -3.25
N GLY A 46 18.60 19.35 -2.34
CA GLY A 46 19.31 20.58 -2.71
C GLY A 46 20.71 20.36 -3.30
N MET A 47 21.18 19.11 -3.44
CA MET A 47 22.42 18.79 -4.19
C MET A 47 22.21 18.71 -5.70
N VAL A 48 20.96 18.54 -6.13
CA VAL A 48 20.59 18.18 -7.51
C VAL A 48 19.46 19.04 -8.07
N GLY A 49 18.69 19.70 -7.21
CA GLY A 49 17.67 20.67 -7.60
C GLY A 49 18.12 22.09 -7.31
N ASP A 50 17.91 22.98 -8.29
CA ASP A 50 18.04 24.44 -8.10
C ASP A 50 16.83 25.04 -7.37
N GLU A 51 15.74 24.28 -7.26
CA GLU A 51 14.47 24.69 -6.67
C GLU A 51 14.23 24.06 -5.29
N SER A 52 13.68 24.84 -4.36
CA SER A 52 13.28 24.37 -3.02
C SER A 52 11.98 23.54 -3.03
N SER A 53 11.26 23.57 -4.14
CA SER A 53 10.01 22.86 -4.38
C SER A 53 10.12 22.14 -5.70
N MET A 54 9.68 20.88 -5.74
CA MET A 54 9.76 20.03 -6.91
C MET A 54 8.35 19.62 -7.32
N PHE A 55 8.04 19.84 -8.59
CA PHE A 55 6.76 19.47 -9.19
C PHE A 55 6.79 18.06 -9.77
N GLU A 56 5.69 17.32 -9.63
CA GLU A 56 5.43 16.06 -10.34
C GLU A 56 3.96 15.99 -10.76
N GLU A 57 3.72 15.59 -12.01
CA GLU A 57 2.40 15.27 -12.53
C GLU A 57 2.37 13.81 -12.96
N ARG A 58 1.34 13.08 -12.52
CA ARG A 58 1.11 11.68 -12.90
C ARG A 58 -0.30 11.49 -13.43
N VAL A 59 -0.40 10.91 -14.63
CA VAL A 59 -1.65 10.53 -15.28
C VAL A 59 -1.76 9.01 -15.34
N VAL A 60 -2.85 8.46 -14.83
CA VAL A 60 -3.14 7.02 -14.80
C VAL A 60 -4.45 6.73 -15.53
N GLY A 61 -4.40 5.84 -16.52
CA GLY A 61 -5.57 5.21 -17.12
C GLY A 61 -5.72 3.78 -16.60
N ARG A 62 -6.95 3.37 -16.27
CA ARG A 62 -7.23 2.00 -15.83
C ARG A 62 -8.53 1.50 -16.43
N ILE A 63 -8.50 0.28 -16.95
CA ILE A 63 -9.65 -0.45 -17.49
C ILE A 63 -9.79 -1.74 -16.70
N MET A 64 -11.00 -1.99 -16.20
CA MET A 64 -11.35 -3.15 -15.38
C MET A 64 -12.43 -3.93 -16.10
N VAL A 65 -12.12 -5.18 -16.44
CA VAL A 65 -13.04 -6.11 -17.08
C VAL A 65 -13.30 -7.26 -16.13
N LYS A 66 -14.58 -7.53 -15.88
CA LYS A 66 -15.07 -8.72 -15.21
C LYS A 66 -15.96 -9.47 -16.19
N SER A 67 -15.60 -10.72 -16.46
CA SER A 67 -16.32 -11.60 -17.38
C SER A 67 -16.83 -12.82 -16.65
N GLU A 68 -18.12 -13.13 -16.79
CA GLU A 68 -18.76 -14.32 -16.21
C GLU A 68 -18.89 -15.38 -17.31
N ILE A 69 -18.10 -16.45 -17.20
CA ILE A 69 -18.04 -17.54 -18.19
C ILE A 69 -19.13 -18.58 -17.86
N SER A 70 -19.33 -18.85 -16.57
CA SER A 70 -20.47 -19.59 -16.01
C SER A 70 -20.87 -18.95 -14.68
N ASP A 71 -21.89 -19.50 -14.01
CA ASP A 71 -22.32 -19.04 -12.69
C ASP A 71 -21.18 -19.15 -11.65
N GLU A 72 -20.31 -20.14 -11.81
CA GLU A 72 -19.20 -20.44 -10.91
C GLU A 72 -17.85 -19.85 -11.37
N ILE A 73 -17.64 -19.65 -12.68
CA ILE A 73 -16.34 -19.23 -13.23
C ILE A 73 -16.38 -17.78 -13.70
N LYS A 74 -15.52 -16.97 -13.08
CA LYS A 74 -15.33 -15.55 -13.41
C LYS A 74 -13.89 -15.28 -13.79
N PHE A 75 -13.70 -14.33 -14.71
CA PHE A 75 -12.40 -13.88 -15.15
C PHE A 75 -12.24 -12.38 -14.93
N HIS A 76 -11.09 -11.97 -14.39
CA HIS A 76 -10.82 -10.61 -13.99
C HIS A 76 -9.55 -10.09 -14.65
N ILE A 77 -9.66 -8.97 -15.37
CA ILE A 77 -8.54 -8.30 -16.03
C ILE A 77 -8.57 -6.82 -15.69
N HIS A 78 -7.54 -6.33 -15.00
CA HIS A 78 -7.37 -4.90 -14.78
C HIS A 78 -6.09 -4.44 -15.47
N TYR A 79 -6.23 -3.69 -16.56
CA TYR A 79 -5.13 -3.04 -17.25
C TYR A 79 -4.93 -1.63 -16.73
N GLU A 80 -3.69 -1.25 -16.49
CA GLU A 80 -3.31 0.08 -16.03
C GLU A 80 -2.15 0.61 -16.87
N ASN A 81 -2.23 1.88 -17.24
CA ASN A 81 -1.13 2.64 -17.82
C ASN A 81 -0.90 3.90 -16.99
N SER A 82 0.35 4.26 -16.78
CA SER A 82 0.75 5.46 -16.05
C SER A 82 1.83 6.20 -16.82
N PHE A 83 1.77 7.52 -16.76
CA PHE A 83 2.83 8.41 -17.19
C PHE A 83 3.02 9.47 -16.10
N SER A 84 4.26 9.61 -15.64
CA SER A 84 4.68 10.55 -14.61
C SER A 84 5.80 11.42 -15.18
N LYS A 85 5.77 12.72 -14.89
CA LYS A 85 6.83 13.65 -15.26
C LYS A 85 6.99 14.70 -14.18
N GLY A 86 8.23 15.00 -13.82
CA GLY A 86 8.49 16.00 -12.80
C GLY A 86 9.96 16.19 -12.45
N GLU A 87 10.27 17.33 -11.87
CA GLU A 87 11.60 17.68 -11.35
C GLU A 87 12.03 16.73 -10.24
N TYR A 88 11.06 16.23 -9.45
CA TYR A 88 11.32 15.23 -8.42
C TYR A 88 11.97 13.97 -8.98
N LEU A 89 11.46 13.47 -10.11
CA LEU A 89 11.98 12.26 -10.76
C LEU A 89 13.41 12.49 -11.26
N SER A 90 13.65 13.63 -11.93
CA SER A 90 15.00 14.01 -12.38
C SER A 90 15.98 14.16 -11.21
N ALA A 91 15.55 14.75 -10.09
CA ALA A 91 16.37 14.96 -8.91
C ALA A 91 16.75 13.63 -8.25
N VAL A 92 15.79 12.72 -8.06
CA VAL A 92 16.05 11.39 -7.49
C VAL A 92 17.02 10.61 -8.39
N GLU A 93 16.83 10.62 -9.71
CA GLU A 93 17.74 9.95 -10.64
C GLU A 93 19.16 10.55 -10.57
N ALA A 94 19.29 11.87 -10.49
CA ALA A 94 20.58 12.54 -10.35
C ALA A 94 21.30 12.24 -9.01
N LEU A 95 20.58 11.73 -8.00
CA LEU A 95 21.14 11.26 -6.74
C LEU A 95 21.59 9.79 -6.78
N HIS A 96 21.24 9.02 -7.81
CA HIS A 96 21.73 7.64 -7.94
C HIS A 96 23.27 7.61 -7.91
N GLY A 97 23.81 6.72 -7.08
CA GLY A 97 25.26 6.59 -6.85
C GLY A 97 25.90 7.68 -5.98
N ARG A 98 25.14 8.70 -5.54
CA ARG A 98 25.64 9.78 -4.65
C ARG A 98 25.31 9.56 -3.17
N THR A 99 24.36 8.71 -2.86
CA THR A 99 24.00 8.32 -1.49
C THR A 99 23.66 6.83 -1.42
N ALA A 100 23.98 6.20 -0.29
CA ALA A 100 23.57 4.82 -0.01
C ALA A 100 22.07 4.71 0.34
N ASN A 101 21.41 5.83 0.66
CA ASN A 101 20.05 5.87 1.17
C ASN A 101 19.00 6.28 0.12
N ILE A 102 19.34 6.18 -1.17
CA ILE A 102 18.46 6.61 -2.27
C ILE A 102 17.10 5.90 -2.23
N ASN A 103 17.08 4.62 -1.84
CA ASN A 103 15.85 3.83 -1.71
C ASN A 103 14.86 4.39 -0.68
N LEU A 104 15.30 5.21 0.27
CA LEU A 104 14.43 5.88 1.24
C LEU A 104 13.77 7.14 0.69
N LEU A 105 14.23 7.60 -0.49
CA LEU A 105 13.69 8.73 -1.23
C LEU A 105 12.86 8.25 -2.41
N THR A 106 13.32 7.24 -3.14
CA THR A 106 12.72 6.85 -4.42
C THR A 106 11.29 6.31 -4.30
N ARG A 107 10.37 6.89 -5.08
CA ARG A 107 9.04 6.33 -5.33
C ARG A 107 9.13 5.46 -6.58
N ASN A 108 9.49 4.19 -6.42
CA ASN A 108 9.67 3.32 -7.58
C ASN A 108 8.32 2.98 -8.23
N PRO A 109 8.28 2.88 -9.57
CA PRO A 109 7.13 2.32 -10.26
C PRO A 109 6.95 0.85 -9.84
N PRO A 110 5.73 0.29 -9.98
CA PRO A 110 5.52 -1.13 -9.74
C PRO A 110 6.44 -1.96 -10.65
N LYS A 111 7.04 -3.02 -10.10
CA LYS A 111 7.94 -3.94 -10.80
C LYS A 111 7.57 -5.39 -10.50
N ASP A 112 7.88 -6.26 -11.45
CA ASP A 112 7.57 -7.69 -11.40
C ASP A 112 8.81 -8.56 -11.14
N SER A 113 9.89 -7.98 -10.61
CA SER A 113 11.17 -8.67 -10.41
C SER A 113 11.07 -9.90 -9.50
N THR A 114 10.17 -9.86 -8.50
CA THR A 114 9.89 -10.98 -7.59
C THR A 114 8.60 -11.73 -7.93
N GLN A 115 7.74 -11.17 -8.78
CA GLN A 115 6.47 -11.76 -9.18
C GLN A 115 6.68 -13.01 -10.02
N PHE A 116 5.72 -13.96 -10.01
CA PHE A 116 5.80 -15.18 -10.83
C PHE A 116 5.66 -14.87 -12.32
N PHE A 117 4.71 -14.00 -12.68
CA PHE A 117 4.49 -13.51 -14.02
C PHE A 117 5.16 -12.16 -14.24
N SER A 118 5.63 -11.92 -15.46
CA SER A 118 6.09 -10.61 -15.92
C SER A 118 4.99 -9.93 -16.74
N LEU A 119 4.08 -9.23 -16.07
CA LEU A 119 2.92 -8.53 -16.65
C LEU A 119 3.01 -6.99 -16.51
N THR A 120 4.08 -6.48 -15.92
CA THR A 120 4.43 -5.06 -15.86
C THR A 120 5.61 -4.78 -16.78
N GLN A 121 5.54 -3.67 -17.50
CA GLN A 121 6.68 -3.14 -18.24
C GLN A 121 6.79 -1.64 -17.99
N GLU A 122 7.96 -1.23 -17.55
CA GLU A 122 8.34 0.15 -17.31
C GLU A 122 9.18 0.73 -18.45
N TYR A 123 9.15 2.05 -18.53
CA TYR A 123 10.01 2.90 -19.31
C TYR A 123 10.39 4.06 -18.40
N VAL A 124 11.66 4.14 -18.03
CA VAL A 124 12.21 5.24 -17.26
C VAL A 124 13.27 5.89 -18.14
N ASP A 125 13.21 7.21 -18.27
CA ASP A 125 14.20 7.99 -18.99
C ASP A 125 14.94 8.94 -18.03
N ASP A 126 16.20 9.23 -18.37
CA ASP A 126 17.10 10.08 -17.59
C ASP A 126 16.59 11.55 -17.53
N SER A 127 15.58 11.90 -18.33
CA SER A 127 14.96 13.22 -18.40
C SER A 127 13.89 13.49 -17.32
N GLY A 128 13.67 12.57 -16.38
CA GLY A 128 12.61 12.68 -15.36
C GLY A 128 11.22 12.33 -15.86
N GLU A 129 11.17 11.44 -16.86
CA GLU A 129 9.94 10.84 -17.36
C GLU A 129 9.90 9.35 -16.95
N GLU A 130 8.80 8.96 -16.33
CA GLU A 130 8.51 7.59 -15.96
C GLU A 130 7.18 7.17 -16.58
N ALA A 131 7.16 6.04 -17.25
CA ALA A 131 5.94 5.45 -17.76
C ALA A 131 5.93 3.97 -17.44
N TYR A 132 4.74 3.43 -17.19
CA TYR A 132 4.57 1.99 -17.13
C TYR A 132 3.20 1.60 -17.65
N HIS A 133 3.10 0.34 -18.05
CA HIS A 133 1.82 -0.32 -18.25
C HIS A 133 1.86 -1.72 -17.67
N ARG A 134 0.72 -2.18 -17.15
CA ARG A 134 0.63 -3.47 -16.48
C ARG A 134 -0.75 -4.08 -16.54
N LEU A 135 -0.80 -5.40 -16.40
CA LEU A 135 -1.98 -6.09 -15.89
C LEU A 135 -1.84 -6.18 -14.37
N ASP A 136 -2.50 -5.27 -13.65
CA ASP A 136 -2.49 -5.25 -12.18
C ASP A 136 -3.40 -6.34 -11.58
N ARG A 137 -4.40 -6.78 -12.34
CA ARG A 137 -5.18 -7.98 -12.05
C ARG A 137 -5.28 -8.84 -13.30
N LEU A 138 -5.02 -10.13 -13.13
CA LEU A 138 -5.21 -11.15 -14.15
C LEU A 138 -5.42 -12.48 -13.42
N TYR A 139 -6.67 -12.82 -13.14
CA TYR A 139 -6.98 -14.04 -12.41
C TYR A 139 -8.30 -14.66 -12.84
N VAL A 140 -8.37 -15.98 -12.65
CA VAL A 140 -9.61 -16.75 -12.72
C VAL A 140 -10.10 -16.95 -11.29
N GLU A 141 -11.40 -16.76 -11.10
CA GLU A 141 -12.12 -17.07 -9.88
C GLU A 141 -13.07 -18.23 -10.16
N TYR A 142 -13.01 -19.26 -9.31
CA TYR A 142 -14.01 -20.31 -9.23
C TYR A 142 -14.72 -20.19 -7.89
N SER A 143 -16.03 -19.97 -7.92
CA SER A 143 -16.85 -19.71 -6.75
C SER A 143 -18.03 -20.66 -6.71
N ASP A 144 -18.23 -21.30 -5.57
CA ASP A 144 -19.40 -22.11 -5.23
C ASP A 144 -20.02 -21.57 -3.93
N VAL A 145 -21.03 -22.25 -3.37
CA VAL A 145 -21.71 -21.85 -2.14
C VAL A 145 -20.75 -21.81 -0.95
N ASP A 146 -19.89 -22.82 -0.80
CA ASP A 146 -19.07 -23.01 0.40
C ASP A 146 -17.60 -22.63 0.22
N TYR A 147 -17.15 -22.37 -1.01
CA TYR A 147 -15.74 -22.07 -1.27
C TYR A 147 -15.51 -21.18 -2.49
N ASN A 148 -14.40 -20.44 -2.44
CA ASN A 148 -13.92 -19.54 -3.47
C ASN A 148 -12.42 -19.79 -3.70
N ILE A 149 -12.04 -20.06 -4.93
CA ILE A 149 -10.66 -20.30 -5.34
C ILE A 149 -10.29 -19.24 -6.38
N ARG A 150 -9.14 -18.58 -6.19
CA ARG A 150 -8.60 -17.65 -7.17
C ARG A 150 -7.18 -18.02 -7.54
N PHE A 151 -6.88 -17.95 -8.83
CA PHE A 151 -5.57 -18.23 -9.39
C PHE A 151 -5.14 -17.08 -10.30
N GLY A 152 -4.03 -16.44 -9.97
CA GLY A 152 -3.40 -15.40 -10.81
C GLY A 152 -3.05 -14.14 -10.01
N ARG A 153 -2.89 -13.03 -10.72
CA ARG A 153 -2.53 -11.75 -10.10
C ARG A 153 -3.74 -11.10 -9.46
N GLN A 154 -3.73 -10.99 -8.14
CA GLN A 154 -4.81 -10.43 -7.33
C GLN A 154 -4.25 -9.68 -6.12
N ALA A 155 -5.10 -9.06 -5.30
CA ALA A 155 -4.64 -8.52 -4.02
C ALA A 155 -5.40 -9.18 -2.87
N LEU A 156 -4.70 -9.35 -1.77
CA LEU A 156 -5.23 -9.87 -0.51
C LEU A 156 -5.07 -8.82 0.58
N THR A 157 -6.00 -8.75 1.51
CA THR A 157 -5.94 -7.86 2.68
C THR A 157 -6.39 -8.63 3.90
N TRP A 158 -5.57 -8.60 4.93
CA TRP A 158 -5.89 -9.09 6.27
C TRP A 158 -5.65 -7.98 7.30
N GLY A 159 -6.22 -8.12 8.50
CA GLY A 159 -6.14 -7.11 9.54
C GLY A 159 -7.29 -6.11 9.56
N GLY A 160 -7.52 -5.58 10.75
CA GLY A 160 -8.54 -4.59 11.08
C GLY A 160 -7.94 -3.22 11.45
N GLY A 161 -6.65 -3.01 11.22
CA GLY A 161 -5.98 -1.73 11.44
C GLY A 161 -6.52 -0.60 10.56
N LYS A 162 -6.53 0.62 11.08
CA LYS A 162 -6.96 1.83 10.33
C LYS A 162 -5.78 2.44 9.57
N VAL A 163 -4.66 2.58 10.26
CA VAL A 163 -3.43 3.18 9.74
C VAL A 163 -2.33 2.13 9.64
N PHE A 164 -2.19 1.28 10.65
CA PHE A 164 -1.17 0.21 10.73
C PHE A 164 -1.80 -1.17 10.65
N ASN A 165 -1.28 -2.06 9.80
CA ASN A 165 -1.83 -3.40 9.60
C ASN A 165 -0.74 -4.47 9.72
N PRO A 166 -0.42 -4.94 10.94
CA PRO A 166 0.72 -5.84 11.15
C PRO A 166 0.54 -7.24 10.55
N ILE A 167 -0.70 -7.68 10.30
CA ILE A 167 -1.01 -8.99 9.72
C ILE A 167 -1.32 -8.93 8.21
N ASP A 168 -1.22 -7.75 7.59
CA ASP A 168 -1.41 -7.53 6.15
C ASP A 168 -0.10 -7.78 5.38
N ILE A 169 0.41 -9.00 5.46
CA ILE A 169 1.77 -9.34 5.00
C ILE A 169 1.94 -9.39 3.48
N MET A 170 0.86 -9.44 2.70
CA MET A 170 0.96 -9.69 1.25
C MET A 170 1.04 -8.40 0.44
N ASN A 171 0.20 -7.42 0.79
CA ASN A 171 0.02 -6.21 0.02
C ASN A 171 -0.33 -5.01 0.94
N PRO A 172 0.50 -4.66 1.93
CA PRO A 172 0.19 -3.54 2.83
C PRO A 172 0.22 -2.20 2.08
N PHE A 173 -0.53 -1.23 2.60
CA PHE A 173 -0.34 0.17 2.25
C PHE A 173 0.67 0.81 3.20
N ALA A 174 1.38 1.83 2.75
CA ALA A 174 2.15 2.64 3.68
C ALA A 174 1.17 3.34 4.64
N PRO A 175 1.47 3.42 5.95
CA PRO A 175 0.58 4.11 6.88
C PRO A 175 0.36 5.58 6.50
N THR A 176 1.36 6.23 5.91
CA THR A 176 1.31 7.60 5.42
C THR A 176 0.62 7.76 4.06
N ASP A 177 0.25 6.67 3.37
CA ASP A 177 -0.51 6.75 2.12
C ASP A 177 -1.93 7.23 2.40
N VAL A 178 -2.24 8.42 1.90
CA VAL A 178 -3.58 9.03 1.94
C VAL A 178 -4.45 8.62 0.75
N VAL A 179 -3.81 8.34 -0.40
CA VAL A 179 -4.49 7.88 -1.62
C VAL A 179 -4.38 6.35 -1.69
N ARG A 180 -5.35 5.65 -1.10
CA ARG A 180 -5.39 4.18 -1.01
C ARG A 180 -6.40 3.55 -1.98
N ASP A 181 -6.36 3.95 -3.25
CA ASP A 181 -7.37 3.49 -4.22
C ASP A 181 -7.27 1.99 -4.51
N TYR A 182 -6.05 1.46 -4.71
CA TYR A 182 -5.82 0.04 -4.98
C TYR A 182 -4.48 -0.43 -4.43
N LYS A 183 -4.47 -1.64 -3.88
CA LYS A 183 -3.24 -2.37 -3.56
C LYS A 183 -2.61 -2.94 -4.83
N ASN A 184 -1.29 -2.96 -4.88
CA ASN A 184 -0.56 -3.67 -5.93
C ASN A 184 -0.94 -5.15 -5.94
N GLY A 185 -1.09 -5.73 -7.13
CA GLY A 185 -1.36 -7.15 -7.27
C GLY A 185 -0.14 -8.01 -7.01
N SER A 186 -0.36 -9.20 -6.45
CA SER A 186 0.61 -10.28 -6.35
C SER A 186 0.07 -11.53 -7.04
N ASP A 187 0.96 -12.24 -7.71
CA ASP A 187 0.66 -13.53 -8.32
C ASP A 187 0.49 -14.57 -7.21
N MET A 188 -0.74 -15.06 -7.04
CA MET A 188 -1.06 -15.94 -5.92
C MET A 188 -2.18 -16.92 -6.22
N VAL A 189 -2.21 -17.97 -5.43
CA VAL A 189 -3.35 -18.90 -5.32
C VAL A 189 -4.00 -18.68 -3.96
N THR A 190 -5.31 -18.45 -3.96
CA THR A 190 -6.07 -18.33 -2.72
C THR A 190 -7.23 -19.31 -2.70
N LEU A 191 -7.49 -19.88 -1.52
CA LEU A 191 -8.69 -20.63 -1.20
C LEU A 191 -9.37 -19.94 -0.03
N GLN A 192 -10.65 -19.67 -0.14
CA GLN A 192 -11.52 -19.29 0.96
C GLN A 192 -12.62 -20.34 1.09
N ALA A 193 -12.90 -20.82 2.29
CA ALA A 193 -13.93 -21.81 2.55
C ALA A 193 -14.67 -21.53 3.86
N TYR A 194 -15.95 -21.90 3.89
CA TYR A 194 -16.84 -21.76 5.03
C TYR A 194 -17.19 -23.14 5.57
N THR A 195 -17.05 -23.35 6.88
CA THR A 195 -17.33 -24.64 7.52
C THR A 195 -18.07 -24.46 8.84
N GLU A 196 -18.65 -25.52 9.38
CA GLU A 196 -19.32 -25.46 10.69
C GLU A 196 -18.36 -25.16 11.86
N LEU A 197 -17.08 -25.55 11.75
CA LEU A 197 -16.07 -25.37 12.81
C LEU A 197 -15.34 -24.02 12.70
N VAL A 198 -15.14 -23.54 11.48
CA VAL A 198 -14.43 -22.31 11.15
C VAL A 198 -15.29 -21.50 10.19
N SER A 199 -15.72 -20.34 10.66
CA SER A 199 -16.60 -19.43 9.94
C SER A 199 -15.95 -18.84 8.70
N ASP A 200 -14.62 -18.72 8.66
CA ASP A 200 -13.87 -18.30 7.46
C ASP A 200 -12.45 -18.87 7.52
N LEU A 201 -12.17 -19.87 6.69
CA LEU A 201 -10.84 -20.42 6.42
C LEU A 201 -10.30 -19.76 5.16
N GLN A 202 -9.13 -19.13 5.25
CA GLN A 202 -8.41 -18.60 4.08
C GLN A 202 -7.00 -19.18 4.00
N ILE A 203 -6.57 -19.55 2.80
CA ILE A 203 -5.22 -19.98 2.49
C ILE A 203 -4.70 -19.12 1.34
N ALA A 204 -3.46 -18.65 1.44
CA ALA A 204 -2.80 -17.88 0.39
C ALA A 204 -1.39 -18.41 0.14
N ILE A 205 -1.08 -18.68 -1.12
CA ILE A 205 0.26 -19.09 -1.59
C ILE A 205 0.71 -18.08 -2.63
N VAL A 206 1.83 -17.42 -2.38
CA VAL A 206 2.44 -16.39 -3.24
C VAL A 206 3.81 -16.90 -3.69
N PRO A 207 3.90 -17.58 -4.84
CA PRO A 207 5.19 -17.99 -5.40
C PRO A 207 5.98 -16.76 -5.85
N ARG A 208 7.27 -16.69 -5.50
CA ARG A 208 8.15 -15.59 -5.91
C ARG A 208 9.45 -16.06 -6.51
N ARG A 209 9.98 -15.22 -7.39
CA ARG A 209 11.30 -15.38 -7.99
C ARG A 209 12.34 -14.63 -7.19
N ASN A 210 13.54 -15.21 -7.12
CA ASN A 210 14.71 -14.51 -6.62
C ASN A 210 15.14 -13.44 -7.64
N VAL A 211 15.38 -12.22 -7.15
CA VAL A 211 15.67 -11.05 -7.99
C VAL A 211 16.94 -11.25 -8.84
N ARG A 212 17.92 -12.02 -8.35
CA ARG A 212 19.20 -12.23 -9.01
C ARG A 212 19.16 -13.38 -10.01
N THR A 213 18.53 -14.51 -9.64
CA THR A 213 18.51 -15.72 -10.48
C THR A 213 17.32 -15.76 -11.42
N SER A 214 16.25 -15.00 -11.13
CA SER A 214 14.93 -15.10 -11.78
C SER A 214 14.29 -16.50 -11.68
N GLU A 215 14.77 -17.34 -10.76
CA GLU A 215 14.22 -18.67 -10.50
C GLU A 215 13.24 -18.63 -9.33
N LEU A 216 12.26 -19.52 -9.33
CA LEU A 216 11.33 -19.68 -8.20
C LEU A 216 12.09 -20.24 -7.00
N GLU A 217 11.99 -19.55 -5.87
CA GLU A 217 12.65 -19.95 -4.63
C GLU A 217 11.64 -19.97 -3.47
N TYR A 218 11.71 -21.01 -2.64
CA TYR A 218 10.82 -21.17 -1.49
C TYR A 218 11.04 -20.05 -0.46
N ASP A 219 12.30 -19.68 -0.22
CA ASP A 219 12.69 -18.64 0.74
C ASP A 219 12.30 -17.23 0.29
N GLU A 220 11.88 -17.04 -0.96
CA GLU A 220 11.31 -15.77 -1.47
C GLU A 220 9.77 -15.79 -1.43
N SER A 221 9.20 -16.99 -1.38
CA SER A 221 7.75 -17.20 -1.50
C SER A 221 7.04 -16.97 -0.16
N SER A 222 5.71 -16.97 -0.20
CA SER A 222 4.90 -16.94 1.03
C SER A 222 3.79 -17.97 0.97
N ALA A 223 3.51 -18.57 2.12
CA ALA A 223 2.38 -19.46 2.31
C ALA A 223 1.77 -19.18 3.67
N SER A 224 0.46 -18.97 3.73
CA SER A 224 -0.20 -18.57 4.97
C SER A 224 -1.63 -19.08 5.03
N MET A 225 -2.10 -19.29 6.26
CA MET A 225 -3.45 -19.70 6.57
C MET A 225 -4.03 -18.77 7.63
N LYS A 226 -5.30 -18.42 7.46
CA LYS A 226 -6.10 -17.67 8.41
C LYS A 226 -7.35 -18.45 8.76
N LEU A 227 -7.68 -18.48 10.04
CA LEU A 227 -8.92 -19.04 10.57
C LEU A 227 -9.64 -17.93 11.33
N ARG A 228 -10.89 -17.64 11.00
CA ARG A 228 -11.75 -16.71 11.75
C ARG A 228 -13.02 -17.39 12.23
N ASN A 229 -13.44 -17.02 13.45
CA ASN A 229 -14.73 -17.37 14.01
C ASN A 229 -15.40 -16.14 14.66
N SER A 230 -16.73 -16.17 14.69
CA SER A 230 -17.55 -15.12 15.29
C SER A 230 -18.26 -15.66 16.54
N TYR A 231 -18.21 -14.89 17.62
CA TYR A 231 -18.79 -15.20 18.92
C TYR A 231 -19.68 -14.03 19.37
N GLY A 232 -20.95 -14.03 18.96
CA GLY A 232 -21.83 -12.86 19.13
C GLY A 232 -21.33 -11.68 18.31
N ASP A 233 -21.10 -10.54 18.95
CA ASP A 233 -20.58 -9.32 18.31
C ASP A 233 -19.04 -9.23 18.32
N THR A 234 -18.35 -10.36 18.51
CA THR A 234 -16.89 -10.43 18.54
C THR A 234 -16.37 -11.43 17.53
N ASP A 235 -15.51 -10.99 16.62
CA ASP A 235 -14.73 -11.83 15.73
C ASP A 235 -13.34 -12.05 16.30
N ALA A 236 -12.86 -13.28 16.21
CA ALA A 236 -11.49 -13.65 16.53
C ALA A 236 -10.85 -14.40 15.36
N GLU A 237 -9.61 -14.05 15.03
CA GLU A 237 -8.83 -14.72 13.99
C GLU A 237 -7.43 -15.10 14.46
N ILE A 238 -6.92 -16.19 13.89
CA ILE A 238 -5.52 -16.62 13.99
C ILE A 238 -4.97 -16.75 12.58
N VAL A 239 -3.75 -16.25 12.37
CA VAL A 239 -3.02 -16.33 11.11
C VAL A 239 -1.68 -16.98 11.39
N PHE A 240 -1.21 -17.86 10.54
CA PHE A 240 0.15 -18.41 10.62
C PHE A 240 0.65 -18.80 9.24
N GLY A 241 1.96 -18.87 9.10
CA GLY A 241 2.57 -19.18 7.82
C GLY A 241 4.06 -18.93 7.77
N SER A 242 4.54 -18.79 6.54
CA SER A 242 5.89 -18.34 6.24
C SER A 242 5.85 -17.22 5.20
N HIS A 243 6.70 -16.22 5.39
CA HIS A 243 6.85 -15.06 4.51
C HIS A 243 8.33 -14.76 4.32
N TYR A 244 8.85 -14.98 3.11
CA TYR A 244 10.28 -14.82 2.79
C TYR A 244 11.20 -15.62 3.73
N GLY A 245 10.93 -16.93 3.87
CA GLY A 245 11.70 -17.82 4.75
C GLY A 245 11.40 -17.66 6.25
N GLU A 246 10.74 -16.58 6.68
CA GLU A 246 10.43 -16.33 8.08
C GLU A 246 9.11 -16.99 8.47
N ALA A 247 9.12 -17.85 9.48
CA ALA A 247 7.88 -18.38 10.06
C ALA A 247 7.21 -17.32 10.94
N PHE A 248 5.87 -17.30 10.96
CA PHE A 248 5.12 -16.38 11.82
C PHE A 248 3.81 -16.98 12.34
N VAL A 249 3.34 -16.42 13.44
CA VAL A 249 2.00 -16.59 13.98
C VAL A 249 1.45 -15.22 14.40
N GLY A 250 0.19 -14.97 14.16
CA GLY A 250 -0.49 -13.75 14.52
C GLY A 250 -1.97 -14.01 14.79
N GLY A 251 -2.68 -12.97 15.13
CA GLY A 251 -4.11 -13.05 15.36
C GLY A 251 -4.72 -11.68 15.54
N GLY A 252 -6.05 -11.66 15.50
CA GLY A 252 -6.84 -10.44 15.58
C GLY A 252 -8.10 -10.66 16.38
N VAL A 253 -8.57 -9.62 17.06
CA VAL A 253 -9.90 -9.55 17.66
C VAL A 253 -10.58 -8.27 17.22
N ALA A 254 -11.85 -8.36 16.86
CA ALA A 254 -12.68 -7.23 16.49
C ALA A 254 -14.03 -7.36 17.18
N GLY A 255 -14.55 -6.28 17.75
CA GLY A 255 -15.88 -6.32 18.36
C GLY A 255 -16.42 -4.95 18.72
N ILE A 256 -17.64 -4.97 19.25
CA ILE A 256 -18.36 -3.75 19.63
C ILE A 256 -18.22 -3.51 21.14
N LEU A 257 -17.83 -2.30 21.51
CA LEU A 257 -17.80 -1.81 22.89
C LEU A 257 -18.73 -0.60 23.00
N SER A 258 -19.92 -0.82 23.58
CA SER A 258 -21.04 0.14 23.54
C SER A 258 -21.41 0.47 22.09
N ASP A 259 -21.14 1.69 21.63
CA ASP A 259 -21.42 2.12 20.26
C ASP A 259 -20.12 2.29 19.43
N ALA A 260 -18.96 1.98 20.03
CA ALA A 260 -17.66 2.06 19.37
C ALA A 260 -17.21 0.67 18.88
N VAL A 261 -16.42 0.64 17.82
CA VAL A 261 -15.79 -0.60 17.35
C VAL A 261 -14.34 -0.63 17.81
N VAL A 262 -13.93 -1.73 18.45
CA VAL A 262 -12.57 -1.95 18.93
C VAL A 262 -11.96 -3.08 18.12
N ARG A 263 -10.71 -2.92 17.69
CA ARG A 263 -9.94 -3.97 17.02
C ARG A 263 -8.53 -4.03 17.57
N SER A 264 -7.93 -5.21 17.57
CA SER A 264 -6.52 -5.38 17.86
C SER A 264 -5.96 -6.57 17.08
N ASP A 265 -4.85 -6.36 16.40
CA ASP A 265 -4.11 -7.41 15.69
C ASP A 265 -2.68 -7.48 16.21
N PHE A 266 -2.08 -8.67 16.17
CA PHE A 266 -0.67 -8.87 16.47
C PHE A 266 -0.04 -9.92 15.56
N ILE A 267 1.28 -9.86 15.42
CA ILE A 267 2.11 -10.85 14.75
C ILE A 267 3.40 -11.05 15.52
N LEU A 268 3.83 -12.30 15.63
CA LEU A 268 5.13 -12.74 16.11
C LEU A 268 5.80 -13.51 14.97
N SER A 269 7.00 -13.11 14.59
CA SER A 269 7.75 -13.72 13.49
C SER A 269 9.17 -14.06 13.91
N ASP A 270 9.66 -15.19 13.40
CA ASP A 270 11.04 -15.65 13.51
C ASP A 270 11.84 -15.07 12.34
N GLY A 271 12.24 -13.79 12.49
CA GLY A 271 13.01 -13.06 11.50
C GLY A 271 14.43 -13.61 11.29
N GLU A 272 15.12 -13.13 10.27
CA GLU A 272 16.44 -13.64 9.87
C GLU A 272 17.49 -13.52 10.98
N ASN A 273 17.56 -12.36 11.65
CA ASN A 273 18.53 -12.13 12.72
C ASN A 273 17.88 -12.18 14.11
N ARG A 274 16.61 -11.78 14.23
CA ARG A 274 15.89 -11.80 15.51
C ARG A 274 14.40 -12.04 15.36
N ARG A 275 13.81 -12.57 16.42
CA ARG A 275 12.35 -12.58 16.60
C ARG A 275 11.82 -11.17 16.76
N TYR A 276 10.75 -10.87 16.05
CA TYR A 276 10.04 -9.61 16.21
C TYR A 276 8.55 -9.79 16.45
N PHE A 277 7.98 -8.82 17.16
CA PHE A 277 6.60 -8.72 17.53
C PHE A 277 6.08 -7.35 17.13
N SER A 278 4.94 -7.34 16.46
CA SER A 278 4.25 -6.13 16.01
C SER A 278 2.77 -6.24 16.36
N ALA A 279 2.19 -5.17 16.88
CA ALA A 279 0.80 -5.16 17.32
C ALA A 279 0.15 -3.81 17.12
N VAL A 280 -1.16 -3.82 16.89
CA VAL A 280 -2.00 -2.65 16.76
C VAL A 280 -3.24 -2.82 17.64
N ALA A 281 -3.74 -1.72 18.18
CA ALA A 281 -5.05 -1.65 18.83
C ALA A 281 -5.72 -0.34 18.45
N ASN A 282 -6.96 -0.40 17.96
CA ASN A 282 -7.74 0.77 17.60
C ASN A 282 -9.15 0.76 18.18
N ILE A 283 -9.70 1.96 18.29
CA ILE A 283 -11.09 2.23 18.56
C ILE A 283 -11.59 3.27 17.56
N ASP A 284 -12.78 3.05 17.01
CA ASP A 284 -13.45 4.03 16.15
C ASP A 284 -14.92 4.21 16.51
N TYR A 285 -15.42 5.41 16.22
CA TYR A 285 -16.75 5.85 16.60
C TYR A 285 -17.33 6.83 15.58
N SER A 286 -18.64 6.83 15.43
CA SER A 286 -19.38 7.76 14.58
C SER A 286 -20.37 8.57 15.42
N TRP A 287 -20.46 9.87 15.17
CA TRP A 287 -21.35 10.80 15.88
C TRP A 287 -21.81 11.94 14.95
N LEU A 288 -22.69 12.81 15.46
CA LEU A 288 -23.12 14.01 14.75
C LEU A 288 -22.38 15.24 15.28
N THR A 289 -21.79 16.03 14.37
CA THR A 289 -21.25 17.36 14.66
C THR A 289 -21.99 18.35 13.78
N PHE A 290 -22.67 19.35 14.37
CA PHE A 290 -23.51 20.31 13.63
C PHE A 290 -24.52 19.62 12.66
N ASP A 291 -25.19 18.58 13.14
CA ASP A 291 -26.14 17.74 12.37
C ASP A 291 -25.55 16.96 11.19
N ASN A 292 -24.22 17.01 11.01
CA ASN A 292 -23.51 16.27 9.97
C ASN A 292 -22.76 15.06 10.53
N ASN A 293 -22.66 14.01 9.72
CA ASN A 293 -21.94 12.79 10.08
C ASN A 293 -20.47 13.09 10.33
N THR A 294 -19.97 12.60 11.46
CA THR A 294 -18.55 12.64 11.82
C THR A 294 -18.12 11.23 12.20
N TYR A 295 -16.96 10.84 11.70
CA TYR A 295 -16.31 9.58 12.05
C TYR A 295 -14.92 9.88 12.58
N GLY A 296 -14.50 9.16 13.62
CA GLY A 296 -13.18 9.32 14.20
C GLY A 296 -12.61 8.00 14.68
N TYR A 297 -11.27 7.92 14.68
CA TYR A 297 -10.55 6.78 15.22
C TYR A 297 -9.30 7.19 15.99
N PHE A 298 -8.89 6.30 16.89
CA PHE A 298 -7.61 6.35 17.59
C PHE A 298 -6.96 4.97 17.52
N GLU A 299 -5.67 4.92 17.25
CA GLU A 299 -4.91 3.69 17.06
C GLU A 299 -3.54 3.79 17.73
N LEU A 300 -3.12 2.73 18.41
CA LEU A 300 -1.79 2.55 18.96
C LEU A 300 -1.10 1.42 18.20
N TYR A 301 0.17 1.63 17.88
CA TYR A 301 0.98 0.66 17.15
C TYR A 301 2.33 0.48 17.84
N TYR A 302 2.73 -0.79 17.97
CA TYR A 302 4.02 -1.20 18.50
C TYR A 302 4.72 -2.16 17.54
N ASN A 303 6.01 -1.99 17.34
CA ASN A 303 6.86 -2.93 16.62
C ASN A 303 8.27 -2.96 17.19
N ASN A 304 8.69 -4.10 17.77
CA ASN A 304 10.03 -4.18 18.36
C ASN A 304 11.17 -4.33 17.34
N LEU A 305 10.85 -4.58 16.06
CA LEU A 305 11.84 -4.55 14.97
C LEU A 305 12.34 -3.13 14.71
N GLY A 306 11.53 -2.11 15.01
CA GLY A 306 11.94 -0.72 14.90
C GLY A 306 13.17 -0.38 15.75
N VAL A 307 13.92 0.64 15.34
CA VAL A 307 15.11 1.11 16.03
C VAL A 307 14.78 2.10 17.15
N ASN A 308 15.76 2.36 18.01
CA ASN A 308 15.60 3.32 19.09
C ASN A 308 15.97 4.75 18.68
N SER A 309 16.80 4.90 17.66
CA SER A 309 17.17 6.16 17.04
C SER A 309 17.23 5.93 15.54
N ILE A 310 16.71 6.87 14.75
CA ILE A 310 16.64 6.69 13.30
C ILE A 310 18.01 6.54 12.62
N ASP A 311 19.07 7.09 13.23
CA ASP A 311 20.45 6.93 12.74
C ASP A 311 20.92 5.46 12.76
N GLU A 312 20.26 4.61 13.56
CA GLU A 312 20.54 3.18 13.64
C GLU A 312 19.92 2.38 12.49
N VAL A 313 18.93 2.93 11.75
CA VAL A 313 18.25 2.21 10.64
C VAL A 313 19.26 1.68 9.63
N SER A 314 20.26 2.50 9.27
CA SER A 314 21.31 2.12 8.31
C SER A 314 22.20 0.96 8.77
N ARG A 315 22.16 0.59 10.06
CA ARG A 315 22.97 -0.48 10.66
C ARG A 315 22.15 -1.73 11.00
N ASP A 316 20.82 -1.65 10.88
CA ASP A 316 19.92 -2.78 11.10
C ASP A 316 19.51 -3.34 9.73
N GLU A 317 20.30 -4.30 9.24
CA GLU A 317 20.14 -4.89 7.90
C GLU A 317 18.75 -5.53 7.71
N GLU A 318 18.23 -6.20 8.74
CA GLU A 318 16.91 -6.85 8.71
C GLU A 318 15.79 -5.81 8.58
N LEU A 319 15.83 -4.74 9.38
CA LEU A 319 14.86 -3.64 9.25
C LEU A 319 14.97 -2.96 7.88
N LEU A 320 16.18 -2.67 7.40
CA LEU A 320 16.38 -2.00 6.12
C LEU A 320 15.88 -2.84 4.94
N GLN A 321 16.10 -4.15 4.96
CA GLN A 321 15.60 -5.08 3.95
C GLN A 321 14.06 -5.06 3.90
N LYS A 322 13.41 -5.11 5.06
CA LYS A 322 11.96 -5.08 5.21
C LYS A 322 11.32 -3.73 4.83
N LEU A 323 11.97 -2.62 5.16
CA LEU A 323 11.59 -1.27 4.71
C LEU A 323 11.70 -1.15 3.18
N THR A 324 12.78 -1.69 2.60
CA THR A 324 13.00 -1.67 1.14
C THR A 324 12.02 -2.58 0.40
N ARG A 325 11.65 -3.71 1.00
CA ARG A 325 10.66 -4.66 0.47
C ARG A 325 9.23 -4.13 0.54
N GLY A 326 8.95 -3.20 1.46
CA GLY A 326 7.62 -2.64 1.69
C GLY A 326 6.76 -3.46 2.65
N ASP A 327 7.36 -4.34 3.45
CA ASP A 327 6.64 -5.07 4.51
C ASP A 327 6.37 -4.16 5.71
N PHE A 328 7.32 -3.27 5.98
CA PHE A 328 7.30 -2.28 7.03
C PHE A 328 7.55 -0.91 6.41
N TYR A 329 7.00 0.12 7.06
CA TYR A 329 7.14 1.50 6.60
C TYR A 329 7.65 2.44 7.70
N MET A 330 7.46 2.03 8.95
CA MET A 330 7.82 2.80 10.15
C MET A 330 9.15 2.33 10.70
N ARG A 331 9.97 3.28 11.15
CA ARG A 331 11.38 3.04 11.53
C ARG A 331 11.55 2.83 13.03
N ASP A 332 10.79 3.52 13.86
CA ASP A 332 10.77 3.41 15.32
C ASP A 332 9.78 2.32 15.78
N ARG A 333 9.54 2.25 17.08
CA ARG A 333 8.80 1.19 17.76
C ARG A 333 7.41 1.59 18.20
N TYR A 334 7.16 2.85 18.51
CA TYR A 334 5.94 3.29 19.18
C TYR A 334 5.26 4.43 18.42
N TYR A 335 4.04 4.16 17.96
CA TYR A 335 3.24 5.14 17.25
C TYR A 335 1.85 5.22 17.82
N MET A 336 1.27 6.40 17.68
CA MET A 336 -0.17 6.57 17.74
C MET A 336 -0.63 7.22 16.44
N ALA A 337 -1.83 6.88 16.02
CA ALA A 337 -2.51 7.56 14.93
C ALA A 337 -3.92 7.93 15.35
N THR A 338 -4.38 9.07 14.85
CA THR A 338 -5.78 9.47 14.98
C THR A 338 -6.24 10.12 13.69
N GLY A 339 -7.52 9.95 13.37
CA GLY A 339 -8.09 10.63 12.23
C GLY A 339 -9.56 10.91 12.40
N PHE A 340 -10.00 11.93 11.69
CA PHE A 340 -11.37 12.45 11.68
C PHE A 340 -11.83 12.59 10.24
N GLN A 341 -13.07 12.21 9.98
CA GLN A 341 -13.82 12.51 8.76
C GLN A 341 -15.06 13.31 9.15
N TYR A 342 -15.24 14.48 8.55
CA TYR A 342 -16.41 15.32 8.72
C TYR A 342 -17.12 15.49 7.37
N GLU A 343 -18.35 15.01 7.28
CA GLU A 343 -19.20 15.15 6.10
C GLU A 343 -19.80 16.56 6.06
N ALA A 344 -19.00 17.56 5.68
CA ALA A 344 -19.44 18.96 5.65
C ALA A 344 -20.63 19.22 4.71
N HIS A 345 -20.78 18.37 3.68
CA HIS A 345 -21.90 18.33 2.73
C HIS A 345 -21.97 16.91 2.13
N PRO A 346 -23.13 16.42 1.63
CA PRO A 346 -23.23 15.10 0.99
C PRO A 346 -22.26 14.82 -0.18
N LEU A 347 -21.60 15.86 -0.69
CA LEU A 347 -20.61 15.78 -1.77
C LEU A 347 -19.19 16.17 -1.32
N ILE A 348 -19.02 16.72 -0.11
CA ILE A 348 -17.75 17.27 0.39
C ILE A 348 -17.44 16.64 1.74
N ASN A 349 -16.37 15.84 1.77
CA ASN A 349 -15.83 15.25 2.98
C ASN A 349 -14.50 15.91 3.33
N LEU A 350 -14.33 16.29 4.59
CA LEU A 350 -13.08 16.79 5.14
C LEU A 350 -12.46 15.68 5.98
N TYR A 351 -11.20 15.37 5.71
CA TYR A 351 -10.44 14.41 6.51
C TYR A 351 -9.26 15.12 7.17
N THR A 352 -8.89 14.67 8.36
CA THR A 352 -7.64 15.06 9.01
C THR A 352 -7.10 13.85 9.74
N SER A 353 -5.87 13.45 9.46
CA SER A 353 -5.16 12.40 10.20
C SER A 353 -3.82 12.89 10.73
N ILE A 354 -3.42 12.35 11.86
CA ILE A 354 -2.10 12.58 12.47
C ILE A 354 -1.50 11.21 12.76
N ILE A 355 -0.26 11.00 12.35
CA ILE A 355 0.58 9.89 12.81
C ILE A 355 1.69 10.49 13.64
N PHE A 356 1.80 10.08 14.90
CA PHE A 356 2.72 10.62 15.88
C PHE A 356 3.63 9.50 16.39
N ASN A 357 4.95 9.70 16.26
CA ASN A 357 5.95 8.84 16.88
C ASN A 357 6.09 9.26 18.35
N ILE A 358 5.75 8.34 19.25
CA ILE A 358 5.65 8.61 20.69
C ILE A 358 7.02 8.90 21.30
N LYS A 359 8.08 8.33 20.72
CA LYS A 359 9.40 8.32 21.32
C LYS A 359 10.21 9.57 20.98
N ASP A 360 10.22 9.93 19.70
CA ASP A 360 10.98 11.09 19.20
C ASP A 360 10.15 12.38 19.10
N TYR A 361 8.85 12.29 19.42
CA TYR A 361 7.88 13.40 19.39
C TYR A 361 7.69 14.03 18.01
N SER A 362 8.07 13.33 16.94
CA SER A 362 7.82 13.77 15.57
C SER A 362 6.46 13.27 15.08
N TYR A 363 5.90 13.95 14.10
CA TYR A 363 4.59 13.59 13.54
C TYR A 363 4.42 14.02 12.09
N ILE A 364 3.40 13.47 11.45
CA ILE A 364 2.90 13.93 10.16
C ILE A 364 1.41 14.23 10.27
N LEU A 365 1.02 15.45 9.90
CA LEU A 365 -0.36 15.94 9.86
C LEU A 365 -0.85 15.96 8.40
N GLN A 366 -2.00 15.33 8.14
CA GLN A 366 -2.51 15.10 6.78
C GLN A 366 -3.99 15.51 6.62
N PRO A 367 -4.31 16.81 6.58
CA PRO A 367 -5.64 17.27 6.23
C PRO A 367 -5.87 17.17 4.72
N ARG A 368 -7.08 16.77 4.33
CA ARG A 368 -7.50 16.67 2.94
C ARG A 368 -9.01 16.90 2.78
N LEU A 369 -9.39 17.28 1.58
CA LEU A 369 -10.76 17.48 1.14
C LEU A 369 -11.03 16.53 -0.03
N GLU A 370 -12.12 15.78 0.04
CA GLU A 370 -12.67 15.03 -1.10
C GLU A 370 -14.00 15.63 -1.52
N TRP A 371 -14.10 15.95 -2.81
CA TRP A 371 -15.28 16.54 -3.43
C TRP A 371 -15.77 15.68 -4.59
N ASN A 372 -16.95 15.08 -4.42
CA ASN A 372 -17.69 14.41 -5.49
C ASN A 372 -18.36 15.48 -6.37
N PHE A 373 -17.58 16.09 -7.26
CA PHE A 373 -18.01 17.20 -8.12
C PHE A 373 -19.15 16.81 -9.06
N ARG A 374 -19.11 15.59 -9.60
CA ARG A 374 -20.16 14.97 -10.42
C ARG A 374 -20.30 13.51 -10.05
N SER A 375 -21.38 12.86 -10.51
CA SER A 375 -21.62 11.43 -10.28
C SER A 375 -20.47 10.52 -10.72
N ASN A 376 -19.65 10.95 -11.67
CA ASN A 376 -18.51 10.21 -12.18
C ASN A 376 -17.19 10.98 -12.07
N MET A 377 -17.10 12.03 -11.25
CA MET A 377 -15.88 12.82 -11.09
C MET A 377 -15.63 13.21 -9.64
N ARG A 378 -14.46 12.83 -9.13
CA ARG A 378 -13.97 13.14 -7.78
C ARG A 378 -12.73 14.03 -7.85
N ILE A 379 -12.71 15.06 -7.02
CA ILE A 379 -11.55 15.92 -6.79
C ILE A 379 -11.06 15.67 -5.37
N LEU A 380 -9.77 15.48 -5.19
CA LEU A 380 -9.12 15.33 -3.88
C LEU A 380 -8.00 16.35 -3.78
N LEU A 381 -7.96 17.11 -2.69
CA LEU A 381 -6.93 18.10 -2.39
C LEU A 381 -6.41 17.83 -0.99
N GLY A 382 -5.10 17.86 -0.78
CA GLY A 382 -4.57 17.65 0.55
C GLY A 382 -3.13 18.10 0.71
N VAL A 383 -2.67 18.04 1.96
CA VAL A 383 -1.30 18.36 2.32
C VAL A 383 -0.73 17.31 3.26
N ASP A 384 0.56 17.01 3.12
CA ASP A 384 1.32 16.23 4.09
C ASP A 384 2.30 17.17 4.79
N LEU A 385 2.18 17.30 6.11
CA LEU A 385 3.00 18.19 6.93
C LEU A 385 3.78 17.37 7.97
N PRO A 386 4.95 16.81 7.60
CA PRO A 386 5.86 16.20 8.55
C PRO A 386 6.56 17.29 9.39
N GLU A 387 6.65 17.05 10.70
CA GLU A 387 7.28 17.94 11.68
C GLU A 387 8.04 17.12 12.72
N GLY A 388 9.25 17.56 13.05
CA GLY A 388 10.13 16.88 14.01
C GLY A 388 11.52 17.50 14.07
N ASN A 389 12.28 17.17 15.12
CA ASN A 389 13.68 17.58 15.23
C ASN A 389 14.57 16.74 14.30
N LEU A 390 15.74 17.25 13.90
CA LEU A 390 16.74 16.42 13.21
C LEU A 390 17.11 15.21 14.08
N GLY A 391 17.15 14.02 13.48
CA GLY A 391 17.31 12.74 14.18
C GLY A 391 15.99 12.08 14.59
N SER A 392 14.85 12.62 14.14
CA SER A 392 13.52 12.01 14.29
C SER A 392 12.98 11.52 12.96
N GLU A 393 11.96 10.66 12.98
CA GLU A 393 11.41 10.06 11.78
C GLU A 393 10.79 11.05 10.81
N PHE A 394 9.97 11.97 11.33
CA PHE A 394 9.35 13.00 10.52
C PHE A 394 10.18 14.30 10.45
N GLY A 395 11.26 14.43 11.23
CA GLY A 395 12.25 15.52 11.09
C GLY A 395 13.45 15.18 10.19
N GLY A 396 13.64 13.90 9.86
CA GLY A 396 14.73 13.41 9.03
C GLY A 396 16.05 13.21 9.77
N PHE A 397 17.05 12.70 9.06
CA PHE A 397 18.37 12.36 9.61
C PHE A 397 19.50 12.76 8.67
N THR A 398 20.73 12.81 9.18
CA THR A 398 21.90 13.17 8.37
C THR A 398 22.42 11.95 7.64
N ASP A 399 22.49 12.03 6.31
CA ASP A 399 23.15 11.03 5.50
C ASP A 399 24.67 11.10 5.71
N ALA A 400 25.25 10.03 6.25
CA ALA A 400 26.67 9.99 6.57
C ALA A 400 27.59 10.15 5.35
N SER A 401 27.11 9.79 4.15
CA SER A 401 27.91 9.87 2.92
C SER A 401 28.01 11.28 2.34
N THR A 402 26.95 12.08 2.47
CA THR A 402 26.85 13.42 1.87
C THR A 402 26.88 14.56 2.89
N GLY A 403 26.64 14.27 4.18
CA GLY A 403 26.44 15.27 5.22
C GLY A 403 25.14 16.08 5.06
N ARG A 404 24.26 15.68 4.14
CA ARG A 404 22.95 16.32 3.89
C ARG A 404 21.83 15.60 4.64
N VAL A 405 20.69 16.27 4.78
CA VAL A 405 19.54 15.72 5.50
C VAL A 405 18.64 14.94 4.55
N ILE A 406 18.25 13.73 4.96
CA ILE A 406 17.17 12.94 4.36
C ILE A 406 15.94 13.10 5.24
N ALA A 407 14.90 13.78 4.74
CA ALA A 407 13.67 14.03 5.46
C ALA A 407 12.46 13.86 4.53
N PRO A 408 11.28 13.48 5.07
CA PRO A 408 10.04 13.55 4.32
C PRO A 408 9.76 14.99 3.84
N ALA A 409 9.22 15.13 2.63
CA ALA A 409 8.85 16.44 2.09
C ALA A 409 7.58 16.99 2.75
N LYS A 410 7.48 18.31 2.84
CA LYS A 410 6.17 18.97 2.96
C LYS A 410 5.49 18.91 1.61
N LYS A 411 4.33 18.26 1.52
CA LYS A 411 3.68 17.99 0.24
C LYS A 411 2.35 18.71 0.14
N VAL A 412 2.07 19.27 -1.03
CA VAL A 412 0.72 19.63 -1.45
C VAL A 412 0.35 18.74 -2.63
N TYR A 413 -0.84 18.18 -2.63
CA TYR A 413 -1.29 17.33 -3.72
C TYR A 413 -2.74 17.62 -4.12
N GLY A 414 -3.00 17.45 -5.40
CA GLY A 414 -4.32 17.55 -6.00
C GLY A 414 -4.54 16.40 -6.97
N GLN A 415 -5.70 15.76 -6.88
CA GLN A 415 -6.09 14.65 -7.73
C GLN A 415 -7.46 14.91 -8.34
N VAL A 416 -7.59 14.64 -9.64
CA VAL A 416 -8.87 14.54 -10.33
C VAL A 416 -9.02 13.12 -10.84
N THR A 417 -10.15 12.48 -10.53
CA THR A 417 -10.47 11.13 -11.02
C THR A 417 -11.82 11.17 -11.73
N ILE A 418 -11.85 10.68 -12.96
CA ILE A 418 -13.05 10.52 -13.80
C ILE A 418 -13.30 9.03 -13.96
N TYR A 419 -14.52 8.59 -13.70
CA TYR A 419 -14.99 7.22 -13.87
C TYR A 419 -15.86 7.11 -15.14
N PHE A 420 -15.81 5.96 -15.82
CA PHE A 420 -16.64 5.68 -17.00
C PHE A 420 -16.98 4.20 -17.14
#